data_AF-A0A6B2MDQ8-F1
#
_entry.id   AF-A0A6B2MDQ8-F1
#
_cell.length_a   1.000
_cell.length_b   1.000
_cell.length_c   1.000
_cell.angle_alpha   90.00
_cell.angle_beta   90.00
_cell.angle_gamma   90.00
#
_symmetry.space_group_name_H-M   'P 1'
#
loop_
_entity.id
_entity.type
_entity.pdbx_description
1 polymer ?
#
loop_
_entity_poly.entity_id
_entity_poly.type
_entity_poly.pdbx_seq_one_letter_code
_entity_poly.pdbx_strand_id
1 'polypeptide(L)'
;MGFAADDERVRSWPALGATPIDLRTAIQVGLLRRKRENSTQPLNIGLLNSLLPEAIAQRTGRTGAASPGAAAGPWHTSWAGIVAHGRTLGLEQGEHETCPEFKLRVFHASGDGPWMDDHNRAFRNSAGPVAAGSILEAGR
;
A
#
# COMPACT_ATOMS: atom_id res chain seq x y z
N MET A 1 -6.18 10.21 -25.59
CA MET A 1 -5.51 9.00 -25.06
C MET A 1 -4.11 8.96 -25.64
N GLY A 2 -3.08 9.03 -24.81
CA GLY A 2 -1.70 9.00 -25.25
C GLY A 2 -0.75 9.06 -24.07
N PHE A 3 -0.50 7.92 -23.43
CA PHE A 3 0.78 7.75 -22.78
C PHE A 3 1.78 7.76 -23.93
N ALA A 4 2.51 8.85 -24.13
CA ALA A 4 3.64 8.78 -25.03
C ALA A 4 4.62 7.81 -24.38
N ALA A 5 4.56 6.54 -24.77
CA ALA A 5 5.57 5.53 -24.44
C ALA A 5 6.98 5.99 -24.86
N ASP A 6 7.05 7.06 -25.66
CA ASP A 6 8.23 7.73 -26.15
C ASP A 6 8.61 9.01 -25.36
N ASP A 7 8.02 9.32 -24.20
CA ASP A 7 8.47 10.48 -23.39
C ASP A 7 9.92 10.23 -22.92
N GLU A 8 10.83 11.15 -23.24
CA GLU A 8 12.26 11.07 -22.88
C GLU A 8 12.46 10.80 -21.38
N ARG A 9 11.54 11.31 -20.55
CA ARG A 9 11.56 11.06 -19.10
C ARG A 9 11.37 9.58 -18.79
N VAL A 10 10.44 8.90 -19.44
CA VAL A 10 10.20 7.46 -19.20
C VAL A 10 11.43 6.65 -19.60
N ARG A 11 12.12 7.04 -20.68
CA ARG A 11 13.35 6.36 -21.13
C ARG A 11 14.54 6.56 -20.19
N SER A 12 14.58 7.65 -19.42
CA SER A 12 15.67 7.90 -18.47
C SER A 12 15.46 7.22 -17.11
N TRP A 13 14.25 6.75 -16.80
CA TRP A 13 13.94 6.10 -15.52
C TRP A 13 14.80 4.87 -15.20
N PRO A 14 15.07 3.94 -16.14
CA PRO A 14 15.95 2.81 -15.87
C PRO A 14 17.38 3.27 -15.52
N ALA A 15 17.90 4.32 -16.18
CA ALA A 15 19.22 4.87 -15.89
C ALA A 15 19.30 5.52 -14.49
N LEU A 16 18.17 5.97 -13.94
CA LEU A 16 18.04 6.43 -12.55
C LEU A 16 17.96 5.27 -11.54
N GLY A 17 17.90 4.02 -12.01
CA GLY A 17 17.70 2.85 -11.17
C GLY A 17 16.26 2.66 -10.72
N ALA A 18 15.29 3.27 -11.42
CA ALA A 18 13.87 3.12 -11.12
C ALA A 18 13.40 1.69 -11.38
N THR A 19 12.63 1.17 -10.44
CA THR A 19 12.00 -0.15 -10.51
C THR A 19 10.47 -0.02 -10.60
N PRO A 20 9.75 -1.09 -10.98
CA PRO A 20 8.29 -1.10 -10.92
C PRO A 20 7.74 -0.78 -9.52
N ILE A 21 8.50 -1.10 -8.46
CA ILE A 21 8.14 -0.78 -7.07
C ILE A 21 8.13 0.75 -6.89
N ASP A 22 9.18 1.44 -7.34
CA ASP A 22 9.30 2.90 -7.21
C ASP A 22 8.17 3.63 -7.97
N LEU A 23 7.80 3.10 -9.15
CA LEU A 23 6.70 3.66 -9.94
C LEU A 23 5.35 3.49 -9.23
N ARG A 24 5.09 2.32 -8.62
CA ARG A 24 3.87 2.10 -7.82
C ARG A 24 3.81 3.05 -6.62
N THR A 25 4.93 3.23 -5.91
CA THR A 25 5.04 4.19 -4.82
C THR A 25 4.77 5.62 -5.32
N ALA A 26 5.38 6.04 -6.43
CA ALA A 26 5.16 7.36 -7.03
C ALA A 26 3.69 7.57 -7.45
N ILE A 27 3.02 6.56 -8.02
CA ILE A 27 1.60 6.61 -8.36
C ILE A 27 0.74 6.83 -7.11
N GLN A 28 0.99 6.07 -6.05
CA GLN A 28 0.22 6.17 -4.80
C GLN A 28 0.39 7.55 -4.14
N VAL A 29 1.62 8.06 -4.07
CA VAL A 29 1.90 9.41 -3.56
C VAL A 29 1.22 10.47 -4.43
N GLY A 30 1.26 10.30 -5.76
CA GLY A 30 0.55 11.16 -6.70
C GLY A 30 -0.96 11.20 -6.44
N LEU A 31 -1.61 10.04 -6.26
CA LEU A 31 -3.06 9.96 -5.99
C LEU A 31 -3.41 10.64 -4.65
N LEU A 32 -2.62 10.39 -3.60
CA LEU A 32 -2.82 11.02 -2.29
C LEU A 32 -2.69 12.54 -2.39
N ARG A 33 -1.69 13.04 -3.14
CA ARG A 33 -1.50 14.46 -3.38
C ARG A 33 -2.69 15.08 -4.09
N ARG A 34 -3.18 14.44 -5.17
CA ARG A 34 -4.37 14.90 -5.90
C ARG A 34 -5.61 14.96 -5.00
N LYS A 35 -5.82 13.94 -4.17
CA LYS A 35 -6.91 13.93 -3.18
C LYS A 35 -6.79 15.07 -2.18
N ARG A 36 -5.60 15.29 -1.62
CA ARG A 36 -5.34 16.38 -0.66
C ARG A 36 -5.53 17.76 -1.27
N GLU A 37 -5.14 17.93 -2.53
CA GLU A 37 -5.27 19.18 -3.28
C GLU A 37 -6.66 19.35 -3.93
N ASN A 38 -7.60 18.40 -3.74
CA ASN A 38 -8.88 18.32 -4.47
C ASN A 38 -8.72 18.50 -5.99
N SER A 39 -7.61 18.02 -6.53
CA SER A 39 -7.25 18.19 -7.92
C SER A 39 -7.86 17.08 -8.78
N THR A 40 -8.64 17.46 -9.78
CA THR A 40 -9.28 16.54 -10.74
C THR A 40 -8.36 16.14 -11.90
N GLN A 41 -7.16 16.72 -11.97
CA GLN A 41 -6.22 16.39 -13.02
C GLN A 41 -5.73 14.95 -12.88
N PRO A 42 -5.58 14.22 -13.99
CA PRO A 42 -5.04 12.87 -13.97
C PRO A 42 -3.57 12.89 -13.51
N LEU A 43 -3.11 11.71 -13.08
CA LEU A 43 -1.67 11.47 -12.94
C LEU A 43 -1.02 11.55 -14.30
N ASN A 44 0.06 12.32 -14.39
CA ASN A 44 0.82 12.52 -15.61
C ASN A 44 2.29 12.18 -15.37
N ILE A 45 3.02 11.90 -16.47
CA ILE A 45 4.42 11.51 -16.44
C ILE A 45 5.30 12.55 -15.76
N GLY A 46 5.03 13.85 -15.92
CA GLY A 46 5.80 14.91 -15.26
C GLY A 46 5.72 14.82 -13.73
N LEU A 47 4.52 14.61 -13.19
CA LEU A 47 4.32 14.39 -11.75
C LEU A 47 5.03 13.11 -11.28
N LEU A 48 4.86 11.99 -12.00
CA LEU A 48 5.53 10.73 -11.64
C LEU A 48 7.05 10.86 -11.67
N ASN A 49 7.59 11.54 -12.69
CA ASN A 49 9.02 11.82 -12.83
C ASN A 49 9.57 12.64 -11.65
N SER A 50 8.78 13.57 -11.10
CA SER A 50 9.17 14.35 -9.92
C SER A 50 9.18 13.55 -8.61
N LEU A 51 8.37 12.48 -8.53
CA LEU A 51 8.21 11.65 -7.33
C LEU A 51 9.14 10.42 -7.33
N LEU A 52 9.66 10.04 -8.50
CA LEU A 52 10.46 8.84 -8.67
C LEU A 52 11.80 8.85 -7.89
N PRO A 53 12.57 9.96 -7.83
CA PRO A 53 13.82 9.99 -7.05
C PRO A 53 13.61 9.73 -5.56
N GLU A 54 12.54 10.29 -5.00
CA GLU A 54 12.13 10.07 -3.60
C GLU A 54 11.76 8.60 -3.37
N ALA A 55 10.98 8.00 -4.28
CA ALA A 55 10.59 6.60 -4.21
C ALA A 55 11.82 5.66 -4.26
N ILE A 56 12.77 5.94 -5.17
CA ILE A 56 14.03 5.21 -5.27
C ILE A 56 14.82 5.33 -3.96
N ALA A 57 14.98 6.55 -3.42
CA ALA A 57 15.71 6.78 -2.18
C ALA A 57 15.11 6.03 -0.99
N GLN A 58 13.78 5.98 -0.89
CA GLN A 58 13.05 5.22 0.13
C GLN A 58 13.27 3.72 0.02
N ARG A 59 13.38 3.17 -1.21
CA ARG A 59 13.68 1.75 -1.45
C ARG A 59 15.12 1.42 -1.13
N THR A 60 16.08 2.25 -1.54
CA THR A 60 17.51 1.96 -1.38
C THR A 60 18.01 2.22 0.05
N GLY A 61 17.11 2.43 1.02
CA GLY A 61 17.46 2.76 2.40
C GLY A 61 18.24 4.07 2.53
N ARG A 62 18.17 4.94 1.52
CA ARG A 62 18.91 6.21 1.46
C ARG A 62 17.99 7.39 1.74
N THR A 63 17.24 7.27 2.83
CA THR A 63 16.74 8.40 3.62
C THR A 63 17.16 8.07 5.05
N GLY A 64 18.12 8.76 5.68
CA GLY A 64 18.20 10.22 5.73
C GLY A 64 16.95 10.72 6.44
N ALA A 65 16.86 10.49 7.75
CA ALA A 65 15.85 11.02 8.68
C ALA A 65 14.43 11.16 8.10
N ALA A 66 13.59 10.13 8.30
CA ALA A 66 12.16 10.33 8.33
C ALA A 66 11.86 11.51 9.29
N SER A 67 11.35 12.63 8.76
CA SER A 67 10.90 13.74 9.60
C SER A 67 9.84 13.22 10.58
N PRO A 68 10.04 13.35 11.90
CA PRO A 68 9.02 13.01 12.89
C PRO A 68 8.05 14.18 12.94
N GLY A 69 7.03 14.20 12.07
CA GLY A 69 6.18 15.38 12.00
C GLY A 69 4.81 15.25 11.34
N ALA A 70 4.52 14.18 10.60
CA ALA A 70 3.14 13.88 10.26
C ALA A 70 2.60 12.95 11.35
N ALA A 71 1.75 13.48 12.23
CA ALA A 71 0.95 12.68 13.15
C ALA A 71 0.06 11.73 12.31
N ALA A 72 0.61 10.58 11.95
CA ALA A 72 -0.10 9.52 11.28
C ALA A 72 -0.96 8.84 12.34
N GLY A 73 -2.27 8.74 12.10
CA GLY A 73 -3.14 7.88 12.90
C GLY A 73 -2.64 6.43 12.92
N PRO A 74 -3.38 5.51 13.56
CA PRO A 74 -2.93 4.13 13.74
C PRO A 74 -2.43 3.54 12.41
N TRP A 75 -1.24 2.95 12.40
CA TRP A 75 -0.51 2.56 11.18
C TRP A 75 -1.34 1.74 10.19
N HIS A 76 -2.26 0.91 10.70
CA HIS A 76 -3.13 0.02 9.92
C HIS A 76 -4.22 0.76 9.13
N THR A 77 -4.45 2.05 9.41
CA THR A 77 -5.49 2.87 8.77
C THR A 77 -5.07 3.42 7.40
N SER A 78 -3.79 3.32 7.04
CA SER A 78 -3.28 3.82 5.77
C SER A 78 -2.27 2.84 5.16
N TRP A 79 -2.27 2.72 3.83
CA TRP A 79 -1.30 1.87 3.15
C TRP A 79 0.15 2.26 3.45
N ALA A 80 0.46 3.56 3.49
CA ALA A 80 1.79 4.05 3.86
C ALA A 80 2.18 3.62 5.28
N GLY A 81 1.25 3.66 6.23
CA GLY A 81 1.46 3.16 7.59
C GLY A 81 1.65 1.63 7.63
N ILE A 82 0.91 0.87 6.82
CA ILE A 82 1.07 -0.59 6.69
C ILE A 82 2.44 -0.95 6.11
N VAL A 83 2.89 -0.26 5.06
CA VAL A 83 4.23 -0.47 4.48
C VAL A 83 5.32 -0.08 5.46
N ALA A 84 5.18 1.08 6.12
CA ALA A 84 6.14 1.52 7.13
C ALA A 84 6.22 0.52 8.29
N HIS A 85 5.08 0.03 8.78
CA HIS A 85 5.05 -0.96 9.84
C HIS A 85 5.60 -2.32 9.38
N GLY A 86 5.26 -2.77 8.16
CA GLY A 86 5.84 -3.97 7.56
C GLY A 86 7.37 -3.93 7.53
N ARG A 87 7.95 -2.78 7.16
CA ARG A 87 9.41 -2.59 7.22
C ARG A 87 9.98 -2.73 8.63
N THR A 88 9.28 -2.25 9.66
CA THR A 88 9.72 -2.47 11.06
C THR A 88 9.72 -3.94 11.48
N LEU A 89 8.93 -4.78 10.78
CA LEU A 89 8.86 -6.23 10.96
C LEU A 89 9.79 -7.00 10.00
N GLY A 90 10.61 -6.30 9.20
CA GLY A 90 11.47 -6.93 8.18
C GLY A 90 10.70 -7.46 6.97
N LEU A 91 9.48 -6.97 6.74
CA LEU A 91 8.63 -7.34 5.61
C LEU A 91 8.68 -6.28 4.51
N GLU A 92 8.94 -6.73 3.30
CA GLU A 92 8.81 -5.95 2.08
C GLU A 92 7.86 -6.65 1.11
N GLN A 93 7.09 -5.88 0.35
CA GLN A 93 6.16 -6.44 -0.63
C GLN A 93 6.96 -7.17 -1.72
N GLY A 94 6.67 -8.46 -1.91
CA GLY A 94 7.30 -9.27 -2.95
C GLY A 94 6.96 -8.77 -4.36
N GLU A 95 7.83 -9.05 -5.34
CA GLU A 95 7.66 -8.63 -6.74
C GLU A 95 6.32 -9.08 -7.35
N HIS A 96 5.85 -10.26 -6.93
CA HIS A 96 4.60 -10.89 -7.38
C HIS A 96 3.48 -10.80 -6.34
N GLU A 97 3.74 -10.21 -5.17
CA GLU A 97 2.77 -10.14 -4.08
C GLU A 97 1.82 -8.96 -4.32
N THR A 98 0.52 -9.23 -4.27
CA THR A 98 -0.48 -8.16 -4.39
C THR A 98 -0.55 -7.33 -3.12
N CYS A 99 -1.04 -6.09 -3.23
CA CYS A 99 -1.16 -5.22 -2.05
C CYS A 99 -2.05 -5.82 -0.94
N PRO A 100 -3.19 -6.50 -1.24
CA PRO A 100 -3.96 -7.21 -0.24
C PRO A 100 -3.17 -8.32 0.46
N GLU A 101 -2.38 -9.10 -0.27
CA GLU A 101 -1.55 -10.17 0.31
C GLU A 101 -0.49 -9.62 1.25
N PHE A 102 0.23 -8.56 0.83
CA PHE A 102 1.20 -7.90 1.70
C PHE A 102 0.55 -7.31 2.95
N LYS A 103 -0.62 -6.67 2.82
CA LYS A 103 -1.39 -6.16 3.96
C LYS A 103 -1.70 -7.28 4.97
N LEU A 104 -2.18 -8.41 4.49
CA LEU A 104 -2.52 -9.56 5.34
C LEU A 104 -1.28 -10.10 6.04
N ARG A 105 -0.15 -10.20 5.34
CA ARG A 105 1.11 -10.66 5.92
C ARG A 105 1.61 -9.72 7.02
N VAL A 106 1.53 -8.40 6.81
CA VAL A 106 1.84 -7.41 7.84
C VAL A 106 0.90 -7.59 9.03
N PHE A 107 -0.41 -7.70 8.81
CA PHE A 107 -1.38 -7.88 9.89
C PHE A 107 -1.15 -9.16 10.71
N HIS A 108 -0.83 -10.28 10.05
CA HIS A 108 -0.50 -11.53 10.73
C HIS A 108 0.80 -11.41 11.55
N ALA A 109 1.83 -10.76 11.00
CA ALA A 109 3.10 -10.56 11.69
C ALA A 109 2.98 -9.57 12.87
N SER A 110 2.04 -8.63 12.82
CA SER A 110 1.74 -7.69 13.90
C SER A 110 1.00 -8.32 15.09
N GLY A 111 0.45 -9.53 14.95
CA GLY A 111 -0.33 -10.20 15.99
C GLY A 111 -1.72 -9.59 16.21
N ASP A 112 -2.26 -9.77 17.43
CA ASP A 112 -3.60 -9.30 17.81
C ASP A 112 -3.70 -7.77 17.81
N GLY A 113 -4.77 -7.25 17.18
CA GLY A 113 -5.04 -5.82 17.20
C GLY A 113 -6.33 -5.41 16.50
N PRO A 114 -6.70 -4.11 16.58
CA PRO A 114 -7.96 -3.59 16.05
C PRO A 114 -8.12 -3.77 14.53
N TRP A 115 -7.04 -4.06 13.81
CA TRP A 115 -7.07 -4.40 12.38
C TRP A 115 -7.69 -5.78 12.08
N MET A 116 -7.80 -6.66 13.08
CA MET A 116 -8.45 -7.97 12.93
C MET A 116 -9.98 -7.86 12.80
N ASP A 117 -10.60 -6.83 13.39
CA ASP A 117 -12.06 -6.66 13.35
C ASP A 117 -12.57 -6.33 11.94
N ASP A 118 -11.80 -5.60 11.14
CA ASP A 118 -12.16 -5.25 9.75
C ASP A 118 -12.14 -6.50 8.84
N HIS A 119 -11.17 -7.41 9.06
CA HIS A 119 -11.10 -8.69 8.35
C HIS A 119 -12.22 -9.64 8.77
N ASN A 120 -12.48 -9.73 10.08
CA ASN A 120 -13.60 -10.52 10.62
C ASN A 120 -14.96 -9.98 10.17
N ARG A 121 -15.13 -8.67 10.02
CA ARG A 121 -16.36 -8.06 9.50
C ARG A 121 -16.58 -8.39 8.02
N ALA A 122 -15.53 -8.34 7.19
CA ALA A 122 -15.63 -8.72 5.78
C ALA A 122 -15.99 -10.22 5.62
N PHE A 123 -15.36 -11.09 6.40
CA PHE A 123 -15.71 -12.52 6.46
C PHE A 123 -17.16 -12.74 6.91
N ARG A 124 -17.59 -12.11 8.01
CA ARG A 124 -18.96 -12.16 8.54
C ARG A 124 -20.01 -11.59 7.57
N ASN A 125 -19.66 -10.63 6.71
CA ASN A 125 -20.57 -10.10 5.69
C ASN A 125 -20.61 -10.95 4.41
N SER A 126 -19.54 -11.70 4.10
CA SER A 126 -19.50 -12.61 2.94
C SER A 126 -20.18 -13.95 3.21
N ALA A 127 -20.26 -14.36 4.47
CA ALA A 127 -21.16 -15.41 4.90
C ALA A 127 -22.57 -14.81 5.03
N GLY A 128 -23.46 -15.10 4.08
CA GLY A 128 -24.90 -14.89 4.26
C GLY A 128 -25.40 -15.61 5.54
N PRO A 129 -26.68 -15.43 5.94
CA PRO A 129 -27.19 -15.93 7.21
C PRO A 129 -27.00 -17.46 7.30
N VAL A 130 -25.94 -17.90 7.95
CA VAL A 130 -25.83 -19.27 8.41
C VAL A 130 -26.85 -19.37 9.54
N ALA A 131 -27.95 -20.05 9.25
CA ALA A 131 -29.05 -20.27 10.17
C ALA A 131 -28.49 -20.66 11.54
N ALA A 132 -28.82 -19.86 12.55
CA ALA A 132 -28.65 -20.24 13.93
C ALA A 132 -29.56 -21.45 14.19
N GLY A 133 -28.99 -22.65 14.11
CA GLY A 133 -29.67 -23.88 14.47
C GLY A 133 -29.33 -25.03 13.53
N SER A 134 -28.26 -25.78 13.83
CA SER A 134 -28.08 -27.20 13.48
C SER A 134 -26.79 -27.80 14.11
N ILE A 135 -26.43 -27.41 15.34
CA ILE A 135 -25.44 -28.16 16.15
C ILE A 135 -26.02 -28.29 17.54
N LEU A 136 -26.94 -29.24 17.72
CA LEU A 136 -27.35 -29.86 18.99
C LEU A 136 -28.35 -30.98 18.67
N GLU A 137 -27.91 -31.98 17.90
CA GLU A 137 -28.58 -33.29 17.80
C GLU A 137 -27.58 -34.29 17.23
N ALA A 138 -26.65 -34.72 18.08
CA ALA A 138 -25.98 -36.01 18.01
C ALA A 138 -25.12 -36.19 19.27
N GLY A 139 -25.67 -36.90 20.27
CA GLY A 139 -24.86 -37.56 21.29
C GLY A 139 -25.30 -37.37 22.74
N ARG A 140 -26.43 -37.94 23.14
CA ARG A 140 -26.47 -39.32 23.67
C ARG A 140 -27.91 -39.76 23.96
#